data_AF-A0A1D1V9Y1-F1
#
_entry.id   AF-A0A1D1V9Y1-F1
#
_cell.length_a   1.000
_cell.length_b   1.000
_cell.length_c   1.000
_cell.angle_alpha   90.00
_cell.angle_beta   90.00
_cell.angle_gamma   90.00
#
_symmetry.space_group_name_H-M   'P 1'
#
loop_
_entity.id
_entity.type
_entity.pdbx_description
1 polymer ?
#
loop_
_entity_poly.entity_id
_entity_poly.type
_entity_poly.pdbx_seq_one_letter_code
_entity_poly.pdbx_strand_id
1 'polypeptide(L)'
;MDEVVRSSLSEITNTGMSSGPWRQATMPVGLGGLGIRRTEEVALPAFLASLHSVQQLVLSILPEADLYGEANLALAKANKNSGSWLHALVSSSLGNLLDNNALRMSIGLRLGAKLCRPHVCRCGASVDEFGQHGLSCKFSGGRHSRNSALNESLKRALTTVQIPTPLEPPRIFRKDKRRPDGMTQAPWKNGMELVWDVTVVDTQALTNFAMSTAKAGSAADAAEKRKDLEVRGHRKPI
;
A
#
# COMPACT_ATOMS: atom_id res chain seq x y z
N MET A 1 7.94 4.40 16.48
CA MET A 1 9.07 3.54 16.94
C MET A 1 9.83 4.26 18.03
N ASP A 2 10.15 5.54 17.86
CA ASP A 2 10.75 6.37 18.92
C ASP A 2 9.92 6.48 20.20
N GLU A 3 8.58 6.55 20.09
CA GLU A 3 7.72 6.53 21.28
C GLU A 3 7.81 5.21 22.07
N VAL A 4 8.01 4.09 21.37
CA VAL A 4 8.16 2.78 21.99
C VAL A 4 9.52 2.69 22.70
N VAL A 5 10.60 3.14 22.04
CA VAL A 5 11.93 3.23 22.66
C VAL A 5 11.90 4.14 23.88
N ARG A 6 11.19 5.27 23.81
CA ARG A 6 11.00 6.19 24.94
C ARG A 6 10.25 5.54 26.09
N SER A 7 9.15 4.84 25.83
CA SER A 7 8.37 4.14 26.85
C SER A 7 9.19 3.04 27.52
N SER A 8 9.85 2.19 26.73
CA SER A 8 10.71 1.12 27.26
C SER A 8 11.86 1.66 28.08
N LEU A 9 12.49 2.77 27.65
CA LEU A 9 13.53 3.41 28.44
C LEU A 9 12.98 3.95 29.76
N SER A 10 11.81 4.60 29.72
CA SER A 10 11.14 5.12 30.91
C SER A 10 10.84 4.02 31.94
N GLU A 11 10.41 2.85 31.46
CA GLU A 11 10.17 1.67 32.30
C GLU A 11 11.45 1.11 32.90
N ILE A 12 12.51 0.96 32.09
CA ILE A 12 13.81 0.40 32.52
C ILE A 12 14.49 1.32 33.54
N THR A 13 14.47 2.63 33.30
CA THR A 13 15.14 3.61 34.17
C THR A 13 14.25 4.06 35.33
N ASN A 14 12.99 3.65 35.34
CA ASN A 14 11.96 4.10 36.29
C ASN A 14 11.93 5.64 36.43
N THR A 15 12.12 6.35 35.32
CA THR A 15 12.14 7.81 35.27
C THR A 15 11.28 8.33 34.13
N GLY A 16 10.57 9.44 34.37
CA GLY A 16 9.70 10.05 33.37
C GLY A 16 10.50 10.65 32.22
N MET A 17 10.31 10.12 31.00
CA MET A 17 11.00 10.57 29.80
C MET A 17 10.31 11.80 29.17
N SER A 18 10.29 12.92 29.88
CA SER A 18 9.86 14.20 29.33
C SER A 18 10.86 14.74 28.28
N SER A 19 10.51 15.83 27.58
CA SER A 19 11.28 16.33 26.44
C SER A 19 12.76 16.63 26.76
N GLY A 20 13.08 17.08 27.97
CA GLY A 20 14.44 17.35 28.43
C GLY A 20 15.28 16.07 28.61
N PRO A 21 14.89 15.16 29.53
CA PRO A 21 15.55 13.86 29.73
C PRO A 21 15.65 13.03 28.46
N TRP A 22 14.62 13.02 27.61
CA TRP A 22 14.66 12.34 26.32
C TRP A 22 15.73 12.93 25.40
N ARG A 23 15.82 14.26 25.32
CA ARG A 23 16.86 14.94 24.52
C ARG A 23 18.26 14.63 25.05
N GLN A 24 18.45 14.63 26.37
CA GLN A 24 19.72 14.24 27.00
C GLN A 24 20.07 12.77 26.69
N ALA A 25 19.12 11.85 26.82
CA ALA A 25 19.32 10.42 26.54
C ALA A 25 19.76 10.16 25.08
N THR A 26 19.28 10.97 24.13
CA THR A 26 19.67 10.85 22.72
C THR A 26 21.05 11.40 22.37
N MET A 27 21.69 12.15 23.27
CA MET A 27 23.04 12.67 23.02
C MET A 27 24.12 11.58 23.12
N PRO A 28 25.26 11.75 22.45
CA PRO A 28 26.42 10.88 22.63
C PRO A 28 26.85 10.77 24.09
N VAL A 29 27.42 9.62 24.47
CA VAL A 29 27.92 9.37 25.83
C VAL A 29 28.97 10.42 26.24
N GLY A 30 29.81 10.86 25.30
CA GLY A 30 30.80 11.92 25.55
C GLY A 30 30.21 13.31 25.86
N LEU A 31 28.91 13.53 25.63
CA LEU A 31 28.18 14.74 25.98
C LEU A 31 27.21 14.52 27.16
N GLY A 32 27.40 13.43 27.91
CA GLY A 32 26.57 13.08 29.07
C GLY A 32 25.22 12.47 28.71
N GLY A 33 25.04 11.98 27.47
CA GLY A 33 23.83 11.26 27.06
C GLY A 33 23.97 9.74 27.12
N LEU A 34 22.92 9.02 26.73
CA LEU A 34 22.91 7.54 26.70
C LEU A 34 23.25 6.99 25.30
N GLY A 35 23.47 7.85 24.31
CA GLY A 35 23.76 7.45 22.94
C GLY A 35 22.55 6.81 22.24
N ILE A 36 21.34 7.01 22.75
CA ILE A 36 20.14 6.39 22.18
C ILE A 36 19.83 7.07 20.85
N ARG A 37 20.02 6.31 19.77
CA ARG A 37 19.74 6.80 18.43
C ARG A 37 18.24 6.96 18.23
N ARG A 38 17.82 8.10 17.69
CA ARG A 38 16.44 8.26 17.22
C ARG A 38 16.24 7.35 16.01
N THR A 39 15.18 6.57 16.04
CA THR A 39 14.74 5.71 14.94
C THR A 39 14.55 6.56 13.68
N GLU A 40 14.03 7.78 13.80
CA GLU A 40 13.92 8.73 12.68
C GLU A 40 15.28 9.06 12.02
N GLU A 41 16.36 9.13 12.79
CA GLU A 41 17.71 9.43 12.29
C GLU A 41 18.41 8.19 11.71
N VAL A 42 18.05 7.00 12.19
CA VAL A 42 18.64 5.72 11.75
C VAL A 42 17.85 5.07 10.63
N ALA A 43 16.57 5.38 10.48
CA ALA A 43 15.68 4.77 9.50
C ALA A 43 16.20 4.92 8.07
N LEU A 44 16.64 6.13 7.69
CA LEU A 44 17.16 6.37 6.35
C LEU A 44 18.49 5.64 6.10
N PRO A 45 19.54 5.76 6.95
CA PRO A 45 20.76 4.97 6.82
C PRO A 45 20.52 3.46 6.83
N ALA A 46 19.65 2.95 7.71
CA ALA A 46 19.31 1.53 7.79
C ALA A 46 18.56 1.04 6.54
N PHE A 47 17.66 1.86 6.00
CA PHE A 47 16.99 1.59 4.72
C PHE A 47 17.99 1.55 3.56
N LEU A 48 18.90 2.52 3.47
CA LEU A 48 19.96 2.54 2.45
C LEU A 48 20.93 1.36 2.59
N ALA A 49 21.34 1.00 3.81
CA ALA A 49 22.17 -0.16 4.07
C ALA A 49 21.46 -1.47 3.71
N SER A 50 20.15 -1.58 3.99
CA SER A 50 19.33 -2.71 3.59
C SER A 50 19.19 -2.82 2.07
N LEU A 51 18.93 -1.70 1.37
CA LEU A 51 18.94 -1.64 -0.10
C LEU A 51 20.28 -2.07 -0.68
N HIS A 52 21.38 -1.60 -0.10
CA HIS A 52 22.73 -1.97 -0.54
C HIS A 52 23.03 -3.45 -0.30
N SER A 53 22.61 -4.01 0.84
CA SER A 53 22.79 -5.44 1.15
C SER A 53 22.06 -6.34 0.14
N VAL A 54 20.84 -5.96 -0.28
CA VAL A 54 20.07 -6.74 -1.27
C VAL A 54 20.42 -6.40 -2.72
N GLN A 55 21.24 -5.37 -2.97
CA GLN A 55 21.58 -4.89 -4.31
C GLN A 55 22.12 -6.00 -5.21
N GLN A 56 23.05 -6.81 -4.72
CA GLN A 56 23.65 -7.89 -5.51
C GLN A 56 22.63 -8.97 -5.88
N LEU A 57 21.75 -9.34 -4.95
CA LEU A 57 20.67 -10.30 -5.22
C LEU A 57 19.61 -9.71 -6.17
N VAL A 58 19.33 -8.42 -6.04
CA VAL A 58 18.41 -7.73 -6.94
C VAL A 58 18.98 -7.67 -8.36
N LEU A 59 20.25 -7.30 -8.52
CA LEU A 59 20.90 -7.22 -9.83
C LEU A 59 21.08 -8.60 -10.48
N SER A 60 21.22 -9.67 -9.70
CA SER A 60 21.27 -11.03 -10.25
C SER A 60 19.93 -11.49 -10.83
N ILE A 61 18.81 -11.00 -10.26
CA ILE A 61 17.45 -11.29 -10.75
C ILE A 61 17.02 -10.29 -11.85
N LEU A 62 17.44 -9.03 -11.72
CA LEU A 62 17.08 -7.89 -12.57
C LEU A 62 18.33 -7.02 -12.85
N PRO A 63 19.13 -7.37 -13.87
CA PRO A 63 20.39 -6.67 -14.16
C PRO A 63 20.25 -5.18 -14.49
N GLU A 64 19.07 -4.76 -14.96
CA GLU A 64 18.77 -3.38 -15.37
C GLU A 64 17.99 -2.59 -14.30
N ALA A 65 17.99 -3.04 -13.04
CA ALA A 65 17.32 -2.33 -11.95
C ALA A 65 18.08 -1.05 -11.55
N ASP A 66 17.49 0.11 -11.79
CA ASP A 66 18.02 1.39 -11.30
C ASP A 66 17.59 1.64 -9.85
N LEU A 67 18.42 1.15 -8.92
CA LEU A 67 18.20 1.31 -7.48
C LEU A 67 18.44 2.74 -6.97
N TYR A 68 19.04 3.62 -7.79
CA TYR A 68 19.41 4.99 -7.43
C TYR A 68 18.54 6.06 -8.11
N GLY A 69 17.64 5.66 -9.02
CA GLY A 69 16.61 6.46 -9.71
C GLY A 69 15.50 7.00 -8.79
N GLU A 70 15.91 7.93 -7.95
CA GLU A 70 15.27 9.04 -7.24
C GLU A 70 13.76 9.01 -6.87
N ALA A 71 13.54 9.23 -5.56
CA ALA A 71 12.42 9.91 -4.87
C ALA A 71 10.99 9.35 -5.00
N ASN A 72 10.50 9.04 -6.20
CA ASN A 72 9.08 8.68 -6.43
C ASN A 72 8.74 7.29 -5.89
N LEU A 73 9.73 6.39 -5.91
CA LEU A 73 9.63 5.03 -5.42
C LEU A 73 9.67 4.95 -3.89
N ALA A 74 10.38 5.88 -3.25
CA ALA A 74 10.54 5.91 -1.79
C ALA A 74 9.23 6.31 -1.08
N LEU A 75 8.48 7.28 -1.61
CA LEU A 75 7.25 7.76 -0.95
C LEU A 75 6.07 6.78 -1.08
N ALA A 76 5.90 6.12 -2.24
CA ALA A 76 4.90 5.06 -2.39
C ALA A 76 5.21 3.84 -1.50
N LYS A 77 6.51 3.58 -1.24
CA LYS A 77 6.99 2.53 -0.33
C LYS A 77 7.00 2.93 1.14
N ALA A 78 6.91 4.21 1.49
CA ALA A 78 6.99 4.66 2.89
C ALA A 78 5.70 4.41 3.70
N ASN A 79 4.60 3.98 3.07
CA ASN A 79 3.40 3.63 3.82
C ASN A 79 3.65 2.36 4.66
N LYS A 80 3.16 2.35 5.90
CA LYS A 80 3.37 1.32 6.93
C LYS A 80 3.18 -0.13 6.42
N ASN A 81 2.29 -0.32 5.44
CA ASN A 81 1.92 -1.65 4.92
C ASN A 81 2.35 -1.90 3.47
N SER A 82 3.15 -1.03 2.85
CA SER A 82 3.55 -1.13 1.43
C SER A 82 4.34 -2.42 1.12
N GLY A 83 5.02 -2.96 2.14
CA GLY A 83 5.86 -4.16 2.10
C GLY A 83 5.24 -5.40 2.74
N SER A 84 4.01 -5.33 3.29
CA SER A 84 3.41 -6.46 4.03
C SER A 84 3.29 -7.75 3.20
N TRP A 85 3.18 -7.63 1.88
CA TRP A 85 3.14 -8.77 0.96
C TRP A 85 4.44 -9.59 0.93
N LEU A 86 5.60 -9.00 1.28
CA LEU A 86 6.88 -9.74 1.39
C LEU A 86 6.88 -10.75 2.54
N HIS A 87 5.99 -10.55 3.51
CA HIS A 87 5.80 -11.44 4.66
C HIS A 87 4.59 -12.36 4.49
N ALA A 88 3.88 -12.27 3.37
CA ALA A 88 2.74 -13.13 3.10
C ALA A 88 3.24 -14.54 2.72
N LEU A 89 2.64 -15.56 3.34
CA LEU A 89 2.87 -16.95 2.93
C LEU A 89 2.37 -17.15 1.50
N VAL A 90 3.27 -17.51 0.60
CA VAL A 90 2.94 -17.75 -0.80
C VAL A 90 2.37 -19.18 -0.93
N SER A 91 1.12 -19.30 -1.38
CA SER A 91 0.43 -20.58 -1.50
C SER A 91 -0.54 -20.60 -2.67
N SER A 92 -0.39 -21.60 -3.55
CA SER A 92 -1.33 -21.84 -4.66
C SER A 92 -2.74 -22.14 -4.14
N SER A 93 -2.86 -22.90 -3.04
CA SER A 93 -4.14 -23.22 -2.41
C SER A 93 -4.87 -22.00 -1.86
N LEU A 94 -4.14 -20.95 -1.49
CA LEU A 94 -4.70 -19.67 -1.05
C LEU A 94 -4.92 -18.69 -2.21
N GLY A 95 -4.56 -19.06 -3.44
CA GLY A 95 -4.70 -18.21 -4.63
C GLY A 95 -3.87 -16.93 -4.58
N ASN A 96 -2.78 -16.93 -3.79
CA ASN A 96 -1.87 -15.77 -3.65
C ASN A 96 -0.46 -16.07 -4.18
N LEU A 97 -0.25 -17.21 -4.83
CA LEU A 97 0.98 -17.55 -5.54
C LEU A 97 1.07 -16.73 -6.84
N LEU A 98 2.05 -15.82 -6.88
CA LEU A 98 2.41 -15.11 -8.11
C LEU A 98 3.20 -16.05 -9.04
N ASP A 99 2.88 -16.03 -10.33
CA ASP A 99 3.74 -16.66 -11.33
C ASP A 99 5.06 -15.88 -11.49
N ASN A 100 6.06 -16.52 -12.10
CA ASN A 100 7.40 -15.94 -12.25
C ASN A 100 7.40 -14.58 -12.97
N ASN A 101 6.54 -14.39 -13.97
CA ASN A 101 6.43 -13.13 -14.69
C ASN A 101 5.73 -12.07 -13.84
N ALA A 102 4.64 -12.41 -13.17
CA ALA A 102 3.96 -11.52 -12.25
C ALA A 102 4.88 -11.05 -11.12
N LEU A 103 5.69 -11.96 -10.57
CA LEU A 103 6.70 -11.64 -9.56
C LEU A 103 7.79 -10.72 -10.13
N ARG A 104 8.37 -11.07 -11.28
CA ARG A 104 9.38 -10.26 -11.98
C ARG A 104 8.88 -8.83 -12.25
N MET A 105 7.68 -8.70 -12.81
CA MET A 105 7.08 -7.39 -13.11
C MET A 105 6.78 -6.62 -11.82
N SER A 106 6.25 -7.28 -10.79
CA SER A 106 5.97 -6.65 -9.50
C SER A 106 7.22 -6.11 -8.81
N ILE A 107 8.32 -6.87 -8.86
CA ILE A 107 9.61 -6.44 -8.33
C ILE A 107 10.19 -5.33 -9.20
N GLY A 108 10.22 -5.48 -10.53
CA GLY A 108 10.78 -4.47 -11.42
C GLY A 108 10.05 -3.11 -11.34
N LEU A 109 8.71 -3.12 -11.28
CA LEU A 109 7.91 -1.90 -11.05
C LEU A 109 8.26 -1.25 -9.71
N ARG A 110 8.50 -2.08 -8.68
CA ARG A 110 8.92 -1.62 -7.36
C ARG A 110 10.38 -1.21 -7.30
N LEU A 111 11.20 -1.49 -8.29
CA LEU A 111 12.62 -1.12 -8.29
C LEU A 111 12.96 -0.07 -9.34
N GLY A 112 11.97 0.40 -10.12
CA GLY A 112 12.24 1.27 -11.25
C GLY A 112 13.06 0.58 -12.35
N ALA A 113 12.98 -0.76 -12.45
CA ALA A 113 13.70 -1.50 -13.48
C ALA A 113 13.03 -1.32 -14.85
N LYS A 114 13.85 -1.42 -15.91
CA LYS A 114 13.36 -1.45 -17.28
C LYS A 114 12.64 -2.79 -17.52
N LEU A 115 11.35 -2.74 -17.84
CA LEU A 115 10.48 -3.91 -17.95
C LEU A 115 10.09 -4.22 -19.40
N CYS A 116 10.03 -3.21 -20.24
CA CYS A 116 9.65 -3.37 -21.64
C CYS A 116 10.43 -2.43 -22.53
N ARG A 117 10.44 -2.71 -23.84
CA ARG A 117 10.90 -1.73 -24.82
C ARG A 117 9.84 -0.63 -24.96
N PRO A 118 10.23 0.64 -25.16
CA PRO A 118 9.28 1.70 -25.47
C PRO A 118 8.40 1.31 -26.66
N HIS A 119 7.09 1.46 -26.52
CA HIS A 119 6.12 1.06 -27.54
C HIS A 119 4.82 1.86 -27.43
N VAL A 120 3.98 1.76 -28.46
CA VAL A 120 2.64 2.36 -28.44
C VAL A 120 1.65 1.32 -27.91
N CYS A 121 0.98 1.65 -26.82
CA CYS A 121 -0.08 0.81 -26.25
C CYS A 121 -1.31 0.80 -27.18
N ARG A 122 -2.13 -0.26 -27.11
CA ARG A 122 -3.43 -0.33 -27.79
C ARG A 122 -4.35 0.86 -27.49
N CYS A 123 -4.14 1.53 -26.35
CA CYS A 123 -4.88 2.73 -25.97
C CYS A 123 -4.47 4.00 -26.74
N GLY A 124 -3.39 3.94 -27.52
CA GLY A 124 -2.78 5.07 -28.23
C GLY A 124 -1.68 5.81 -27.45
N ALA A 125 -1.49 5.51 -26.16
CA ALA A 125 -0.44 6.16 -25.36
C ALA A 125 0.94 5.55 -25.62
N SER A 126 1.97 6.41 -25.58
CA SER A 126 3.36 5.97 -25.52
C SER A 126 3.67 5.36 -24.16
N VAL A 127 4.25 4.16 -24.17
CA VAL A 127 4.73 3.45 -22.99
C VAL A 127 6.25 3.56 -22.96
N ASP A 128 6.78 3.98 -21.82
CA ASP A 128 8.21 4.08 -21.57
C ASP A 128 8.83 2.70 -21.29
N GLU A 129 10.14 2.69 -21.06
CA GLU A 129 10.87 1.46 -20.75
C GLU A 129 10.50 0.84 -19.38
N PHE A 130 9.92 1.61 -18.48
CA PHE A 130 9.53 1.19 -17.14
C PHE A 130 8.17 0.49 -17.10
N GLY A 131 7.35 0.63 -18.15
CA GLY A 131 6.12 -0.17 -18.34
C GLY A 131 4.99 0.15 -17.35
N GLN A 132 5.07 1.28 -16.62
CA GLN A 132 4.12 1.64 -15.58
C GLN A 132 2.71 1.94 -16.12
N HIS A 133 2.63 2.35 -17.39
CA HIS A 133 1.36 2.62 -18.09
C HIS A 133 0.31 1.50 -17.90
N GLY A 134 0.75 0.24 -17.85
CA GLY A 134 -0.13 -0.92 -17.67
C GLY A 134 -0.95 -0.88 -16.37
N LEU A 135 -0.49 -0.18 -15.33
CA LEU A 135 -1.19 -0.07 -14.05
C LEU A 135 -2.44 0.81 -14.11
N SER A 136 -2.47 1.76 -15.04
CA SER A 136 -3.55 2.75 -15.21
C SER A 136 -4.34 2.61 -16.50
N CYS A 137 -3.81 1.87 -17.49
CA CYS A 137 -4.43 1.78 -18.80
C CYS A 137 -5.84 1.18 -18.74
N LYS A 138 -6.80 1.81 -19.42
CA LYS A 138 -8.18 1.30 -19.53
C LYS A 138 -8.28 -0.04 -20.25
N PHE A 139 -7.30 -0.37 -21.09
CA PHE A 139 -7.22 -1.65 -21.80
C PHE A 139 -6.37 -2.68 -21.07
N SER A 140 -5.80 -2.37 -19.90
CA SER A 140 -5.14 -3.39 -19.10
C SER A 140 -6.20 -4.23 -18.36
N GLY A 141 -6.23 -5.53 -18.65
CA GLY A 141 -7.12 -6.47 -17.95
C GLY A 141 -6.84 -6.57 -16.45
N GLY A 142 -5.66 -6.13 -16.00
CA GLY A 142 -5.22 -6.21 -14.62
C GLY A 142 -6.00 -5.33 -13.63
N ARG A 143 -6.76 -4.32 -14.08
CA ARG A 143 -7.57 -3.50 -13.15
C ARG A 143 -8.71 -4.30 -12.53
N HIS A 144 -9.50 -4.99 -13.36
CA HIS A 144 -10.60 -5.83 -12.90
C HIS A 144 -10.08 -6.99 -12.06
N SER A 145 -9.02 -7.67 -12.54
CA SER A 145 -8.39 -8.76 -11.80
C SER A 145 -7.93 -8.35 -10.38
N ARG A 146 -7.29 -7.18 -10.22
CA ARG A 146 -6.86 -6.69 -8.89
C ARG A 146 -8.02 -6.37 -7.97
N ASN A 147 -9.07 -5.71 -8.47
CA ASN A 147 -10.28 -5.44 -7.68
C ASN A 147 -10.95 -6.76 -7.26
N SER A 148 -11.16 -7.70 -8.20
CA SER A 148 -11.77 -9.00 -7.91
C SER A 148 -10.94 -9.80 -6.90
N ALA A 149 -9.61 -9.82 -7.01
CA ALA A 149 -8.74 -10.54 -6.07
C ALA A 149 -8.84 -10.00 -4.63
N LEU A 150 -8.96 -8.68 -4.48
CA LEU A 150 -9.17 -8.05 -3.16
C LEU A 150 -10.56 -8.38 -2.61
N ASN A 151 -11.61 -8.29 -3.44
CA ASN A 151 -12.96 -8.64 -3.06
C ASN A 151 -13.10 -10.11 -2.64
N GLU A 152 -12.50 -11.04 -3.38
CA GLU A 152 -12.46 -12.46 -3.01
C GLU A 152 -11.66 -12.71 -1.73
N SER A 153 -10.61 -11.94 -1.47
CA SER A 153 -9.85 -12.05 -0.22
C SER A 153 -10.67 -11.61 0.99
N LEU A 154 -11.42 -10.50 0.88
CA LEU A 154 -12.32 -10.04 1.94
C LEU A 154 -13.46 -11.04 2.16
N LYS A 155 -14.08 -11.52 1.08
CA LYS A 155 -15.14 -12.53 1.11
C LYS A 155 -14.69 -13.80 1.81
N ARG A 156 -13.50 -14.32 1.48
CA ARG A 156 -12.94 -15.52 2.13
C ARG A 156 -12.72 -15.29 3.62
N ALA A 157 -12.16 -14.15 4.02
CA ALA A 157 -11.97 -13.82 5.43
C ALA A 157 -13.29 -13.80 6.21
N LEU A 158 -14.32 -13.17 5.66
CA LEU A 158 -15.66 -13.11 6.26
C LEU A 158 -16.36 -14.48 6.28
N THR A 159 -16.19 -15.28 5.23
CA THR A 159 -16.76 -16.63 5.14
C THR A 159 -16.13 -17.56 6.17
N THR A 160 -14.83 -17.42 6.47
CA THR A 160 -14.14 -18.19 7.52
C THR A 160 -14.76 -17.97 8.90
N VAL A 161 -15.26 -16.76 9.18
CA VAL A 161 -16.00 -16.45 10.42
C VAL A 161 -17.51 -16.65 10.27
N GLN A 162 -17.93 -17.44 9.27
CA GLN A 162 -19.32 -17.81 9.00
C GLN A 162 -20.26 -16.61 8.72
N ILE A 163 -19.73 -15.50 8.22
CA ILE A 163 -20.52 -14.33 7.80
C ILE A 163 -20.86 -14.48 6.31
N PRO A 164 -22.13 -14.65 5.93
CA PRO A 164 -22.51 -14.72 4.53
C PRO A 164 -22.27 -13.38 3.83
N THR A 165 -21.56 -13.45 2.71
CA THR A 165 -20.93 -12.28 2.09
C THR A 165 -21.11 -12.33 0.57
N PRO A 166 -22.30 -11.98 0.02
CA PRO A 166 -22.49 -11.86 -1.42
C PRO A 166 -21.64 -10.74 -2.02
N LEU A 167 -21.01 -11.04 -3.16
CA LEU A 167 -20.41 -10.04 -4.03
C LEU A 167 -21.44 -9.55 -5.05
N GLU A 168 -21.30 -8.29 -5.47
CA GLU A 168 -22.22 -7.60 -6.39
C GLU A 168 -23.72 -7.80 -6.07
N PRO A 169 -24.15 -7.60 -4.82
CA PRO A 169 -25.52 -7.84 -4.40
C PRO A 169 -26.52 -7.00 -5.22
N PRO A 170 -27.57 -7.61 -5.79
CA PRO A 170 -28.53 -6.91 -6.61
C PRO A 170 -29.47 -6.04 -5.77
N ARG A 171 -29.87 -4.88 -6.32
CA ARG A 171 -31.04 -4.08 -5.89
C ARG A 171 -30.99 -3.46 -4.48
N ILE A 172 -29.80 -3.23 -3.92
CA ILE A 172 -29.66 -2.48 -2.64
C ILE A 172 -30.10 -1.02 -2.80
N PHE A 173 -29.68 -0.37 -3.89
CA PHE A 173 -30.09 1.00 -4.20
C PHE A 173 -31.29 0.96 -5.15
N ARG A 174 -32.48 1.36 -4.67
CA ARG A 174 -33.73 1.27 -5.44
C ARG A 174 -33.86 2.31 -6.56
N LYS A 175 -33.16 3.45 -6.44
CA LYS A 175 -33.22 4.55 -7.42
C LYS A 175 -32.08 4.52 -8.45
N ASP A 176 -30.95 3.90 -8.11
CA ASP A 176 -29.77 3.85 -8.98
C ASP A 176 -29.43 2.41 -9.35
N LYS A 177 -29.04 2.17 -10.61
CA LYS A 177 -28.53 0.86 -11.08
C LYS A 177 -27.15 0.50 -10.49
N ARG A 178 -26.72 1.19 -9.44
CA ARG A 178 -25.41 1.01 -8.80
C ARG A 178 -25.43 -0.20 -7.87
N ARG A 179 -24.31 -0.91 -7.84
CA ARG A 179 -24.10 -2.09 -7.00
C ARG A 179 -22.78 -1.89 -6.25
N PRO A 180 -22.75 -2.11 -4.93
CA PRO A 180 -21.48 -2.20 -4.22
C PRO A 180 -20.75 -3.47 -4.63
N ASP A 181 -19.43 -3.50 -4.40
CA ASP A 181 -18.63 -4.69 -4.68
C ASP A 181 -19.04 -5.87 -3.81
N GLY A 182 -19.44 -5.61 -2.56
CA GLY A 182 -20.06 -6.63 -1.74
C GLY A 182 -20.67 -6.12 -0.45
N MET A 183 -21.30 -7.04 0.26
CA MET A 183 -22.10 -6.79 1.45
C MET A 183 -22.10 -7.99 2.40
N THR A 184 -22.21 -7.77 3.70
CA THR A 184 -22.49 -8.82 4.68
C THR A 184 -23.98 -8.98 4.89
N GLN A 185 -24.48 -10.21 5.06
CA GLN A 185 -25.87 -10.47 5.48
C GLN A 185 -26.04 -10.50 7.01
N ALA A 186 -24.95 -10.36 7.75
CA ALA A 186 -24.99 -10.15 9.19
C ALA A 186 -25.06 -8.64 9.51
N PRO A 187 -25.86 -8.23 10.50
CA PRO A 187 -25.87 -6.85 10.97
C PRO A 187 -24.62 -6.53 11.79
N TRP A 188 -24.13 -5.30 11.68
CA TRP A 188 -22.97 -4.79 12.40
C TRP A 188 -23.40 -3.71 13.40
N LYS A 189 -23.53 -2.47 12.94
CA LYS A 189 -23.85 -1.32 13.80
C LYS A 189 -25.28 -0.86 13.57
N ASN A 190 -26.05 -0.67 14.63
CA ASN A 190 -27.46 -0.24 14.56
C ASN A 190 -28.35 -1.16 13.71
N GLY A 191 -28.06 -2.47 13.69
CA GLY A 191 -28.77 -3.44 12.84
C GLY A 191 -28.44 -3.32 11.35
N MET A 192 -27.51 -2.46 10.96
CA MET A 192 -27.13 -2.23 9.56
C MET A 192 -26.05 -3.19 9.12
N GLU A 193 -26.19 -3.68 7.90
CA GLU A 193 -25.21 -4.53 7.22
C GLU A 193 -23.97 -3.74 6.80
N LEU A 194 -22.81 -4.39 6.75
CA LEU A 194 -21.59 -3.82 6.23
C LEU A 194 -21.61 -3.90 4.70
N VAL A 195 -21.39 -2.78 4.04
CA VAL A 195 -21.26 -2.69 2.58
C VAL A 195 -19.90 -2.07 2.27
N TRP A 196 -19.21 -2.58 1.25
CA TRP A 196 -17.92 -2.04 0.83
C TRP A 196 -17.79 -1.95 -0.69
N ASP A 197 -16.81 -1.15 -1.11
CA ASP A 197 -16.44 -0.94 -2.50
C ASP A 197 -14.92 -0.78 -2.57
N VAL A 198 -14.25 -1.66 -3.30
CA VAL A 198 -12.79 -1.69 -3.36
C VAL A 198 -12.31 -0.81 -4.51
N THR A 199 -11.61 0.27 -4.18
CA THR A 199 -11.02 1.13 -5.21
C THR A 199 -9.51 0.89 -5.32
N VAL A 200 -9.08 0.40 -6.49
CA VAL A 200 -7.65 0.27 -6.83
C VAL A 200 -7.21 1.48 -7.63
N VAL A 201 -6.23 2.21 -7.11
CA VAL A 201 -5.63 3.39 -7.76
C VAL A 201 -4.13 3.21 -7.98
N ASP A 202 -3.67 3.78 -9.08
CA ASP A 202 -2.25 3.87 -9.40
C ASP A 202 -1.72 5.23 -8.92
N THR A 203 -0.71 5.19 -8.05
CA THR A 203 -0.04 6.38 -7.52
C THR A 203 0.78 7.09 -8.59
N GLN A 204 1.21 6.38 -9.63
CA GLN A 204 2.05 6.91 -10.71
C GLN A 204 1.22 7.34 -11.93
N ALA A 205 -0.11 7.23 -11.86
CA ALA A 205 -0.98 7.82 -12.86
C ALA A 205 -0.74 9.33 -12.96
N LEU A 206 -0.72 9.89 -14.18
CA LEU A 206 -0.52 11.34 -14.41
C LEU A 206 -1.41 12.22 -13.53
N THR A 207 -2.66 11.81 -13.29
CA THR A 207 -3.64 12.53 -12.48
C THR A 207 -3.37 12.48 -10.97
N ASN A 208 -2.63 11.48 -10.50
CA ASN A 208 -2.31 11.26 -9.10
C ASN A 208 -0.86 11.59 -8.76
N PHE A 209 0.01 11.71 -9.77
CA PHE A 209 1.46 11.81 -9.62
C PHE A 209 1.85 12.96 -8.69
N ALA A 210 1.43 14.19 -8.99
CA ALA A 210 1.79 15.37 -8.19
C ALA A 210 1.38 15.29 -6.71
N MET A 211 0.25 14.65 -6.41
CA MET A 211 -0.19 14.46 -5.02
C MET A 211 0.52 13.29 -4.35
N SER A 212 0.80 12.22 -5.10
CA SER A 212 1.44 11.00 -4.59
C SER A 212 2.92 11.21 -4.28
N THR A 213 3.58 12.14 -4.98
CA THR A 213 4.96 12.57 -4.70
C THR A 213 5.06 13.54 -3.53
N ALA A 214 3.97 14.20 -3.15
CA ALA A 214 3.95 15.11 -2.00
C ALA A 214 3.69 14.38 -0.68
N LYS A 215 2.80 13.37 -0.68
CA LYS A 215 2.43 12.62 0.53
C LYS A 215 2.11 11.17 0.20
N ALA A 216 2.76 10.25 0.89
CA ALA A 216 2.45 8.82 0.82
C ALA A 216 0.97 8.56 1.15
N GLY A 217 0.29 7.76 0.33
CA GLY A 217 -1.12 7.41 0.51
C GLY A 217 -2.15 8.44 0.00
N SER A 218 -1.73 9.62 -0.44
CA SER A 218 -2.65 10.68 -0.88
C SER A 218 -3.59 10.27 -2.03
N ALA A 219 -3.11 9.45 -2.97
CA ALA A 219 -3.94 8.89 -4.05
C ALA A 219 -5.06 7.99 -3.51
N ALA A 220 -4.78 7.19 -2.48
CA ALA A 220 -5.79 6.34 -1.84
C ALA A 220 -6.80 7.21 -1.07
N ASP A 221 -6.33 8.17 -0.27
CA ASP A 221 -7.18 9.12 0.47
C ASP A 221 -8.11 9.90 -0.49
N ALA A 222 -7.59 10.35 -1.63
CA ALA A 222 -8.37 11.07 -2.64
C ALA A 222 -9.40 10.17 -3.33
N ALA A 223 -9.07 8.90 -3.57
CA ALA A 223 -10.00 7.92 -4.12
C ALA A 223 -11.13 7.60 -3.15
N GLU A 224 -10.80 7.38 -1.88
CA GLU A 224 -11.77 7.17 -0.80
C GLU A 224 -12.74 8.34 -0.69
N LYS A 225 -12.23 9.59 -0.63
CA LYS A 225 -13.09 10.79 -0.54
C LYS A 225 -14.05 10.91 -1.72
N ARG A 226 -13.59 10.63 -2.95
CA ARG A 226 -14.46 10.64 -4.14
C ARG A 226 -15.58 9.60 -4.02
N LYS A 227 -15.25 8.41 -3.52
CA LYS A 227 -16.23 7.34 -3.33
C LYS A 227 -17.21 7.65 -2.20
N ASP A 228 -16.74 8.22 -1.09
CA ASP A 228 -17.60 8.63 0.02
C ASP A 228 -18.59 9.73 -0.40
N LEU A 229 -18.13 10.73 -1.19
CA LEU A 229 -19.03 11.73 -1.78
C LEU A 229 -20.06 11.10 -2.72
N GLU A 230 -19.62 10.15 -3.56
CA GLU A 230 -20.51 9.39 -4.43
C GLU A 230 -21.57 8.63 -3.63
N VAL A 231 -21.20 7.97 -2.53
CA VAL A 231 -22.14 7.19 -1.71
C VAL A 231 -23.06 8.10 -0.87
N ARG A 232 -22.53 9.18 -0.28
CA ARG A 232 -23.29 10.11 0.57
C ARG A 232 -24.30 10.94 -0.21
N GLY A 233 -23.98 11.36 -1.44
CA GLY A 233 -24.92 12.07 -2.31
C GLY A 233 -26.21 11.29 -2.61
N HIS A 234 -26.22 9.98 -2.33
CA HIS A 234 -27.34 9.08 -2.59
C HIS A 234 -27.94 8.46 -1.31
N ARG A 235 -27.43 8.82 -0.11
CA ARG A 235 -28.13 8.53 1.14
C ARG A 235 -29.36 9.44 1.23
N LYS A 236 -30.55 8.85 1.34
CA LYS A 236 -31.74 9.61 1.72
C LYS A 236 -31.51 10.22 3.13
N PRO A 237 -32.09 11.40 3.43
CA PRO A 237 -32.34 11.76 4.82
C PRO A 237 -33.21 10.65 5.44
N ILE A 238 -32.83 10.22 6.64
CA ILE A 238 -33.61 9.28 7.45
C ILE A 238 -34.98 9.90 7.74
#